data_AF-K6IIA0-F1
#
_entry.id   AF-K6IIA0-F1
#
_cell.length_a   1.000
_cell.length_b   1.000
_cell.length_c   1.000
_cell.angle_alpha   90.00
_cell.angle_beta   90.00
_cell.angle_gamma   90.00
#
_symmetry.space_group_name_H-M   'P 1'
#
loop_
_entity.id
_entity.type
_entity.pdbx_description
1 polymer ?
#
loop_
_entity_poly.entity_id
_entity_poly.type
_entity_poly.pdbx_seq_one_letter_code
_entity_poly.pdbx_strand_id
1 'polypeptide(L)'
;MPMFSEIEFEGSVFSGMKFENSMLSEIEFSDSEFLKMEFAIPVFSEIEFTDSEFSKMEFSAGLEFAESETVKSEFVESTFLLSEK
;
A
#
# COMPACT_ATOMS: atom_id res chain seq x y z
N MET A 1 -10.10 -3.25 13.55
CA MET A 1 -9.28 -3.33 12.33
C MET A 1 -10.17 -2.94 11.17
N PRO A 2 -9.94 -1.78 10.53
CA PRO A 2 -10.58 -1.45 9.26
C PRO A 2 -10.29 -2.52 8.21
N MET A 3 -11.28 -2.81 7.37
CA MET A 3 -11.16 -3.79 6.28
C MET A 3 -11.68 -3.14 4.99
N PHE A 4 -10.89 -3.25 3.94
CA PHE A 4 -11.25 -2.84 2.58
C PHE A 4 -11.01 -4.03 1.67
N SER A 5 -11.99 -4.36 0.84
CA SER A 5 -11.86 -5.48 -0.08
C SER A 5 -12.68 -5.31 -1.35
N GLU A 6 -12.23 -5.98 -2.42
CA GLU A 6 -12.91 -6.01 -3.72
C GLU A 6 -13.10 -4.60 -4.30
N ILE A 7 -12.00 -3.85 -4.43
CA ILE A 7 -12.02 -2.45 -4.91
C ILE A 7 -11.02 -2.26 -6.04
N GLU A 8 -11.43 -1.52 -7.07
CA GLU A 8 -10.57 -1.11 -8.17
C GLU A 8 -10.46 0.41 -8.20
N PHE A 9 -9.23 0.91 -8.37
CA PHE A 9 -8.95 2.34 -8.57
C PHE A 9 -8.07 2.54 -9.80
N GLU A 10 -8.49 3.43 -10.71
CA GLU A 10 -7.73 3.84 -11.89
C GLU A 10 -7.48 5.35 -11.82
N GLY A 11 -6.26 5.80 -12.11
CA GLY A 11 -5.95 7.23 -12.22
C GLY A 11 -6.13 8.02 -10.92
N SER A 12 -6.08 7.36 -9.76
CA SER A 12 -6.47 7.92 -8.47
C SER A 12 -5.28 8.49 -7.70
N VAL A 13 -5.50 9.56 -6.94
CA VAL A 13 -4.47 10.18 -6.09
C VAL A 13 -4.85 10.05 -4.62
N PHE A 14 -3.98 9.41 -3.85
CA PHE A 14 -4.13 9.25 -2.41
C PHE A 14 -3.02 10.03 -1.70
N SER A 15 -3.40 10.85 -0.72
CA SER A 15 -2.40 11.64 0.00
C SER A 15 -2.68 11.80 1.49
N GLY A 16 -1.63 11.65 2.31
CA GLY A 16 -1.66 11.99 3.73
C GLY A 16 -2.56 11.10 4.60
N MET A 17 -2.96 9.93 4.11
CA MET A 17 -3.79 9.00 4.89
C MET A 17 -2.91 8.16 5.82
N LYS A 18 -3.50 7.76 6.95
CA LYS A 18 -2.87 6.89 7.93
C LYS A 18 -3.73 5.65 8.15
N PHE A 19 -3.12 4.49 8.05
CA PHE A 19 -3.76 3.20 8.25
C PHE A 19 -3.05 2.46 9.39
N GLU A 20 -3.76 2.30 10.51
CA GLU A 20 -3.26 1.56 11.67
C GLU A 20 -4.05 0.26 11.80
N ASN A 21 -3.33 -0.87 11.87
CA ASN A 21 -3.90 -2.20 12.06
C ASN A 21 -5.10 -2.44 11.13
N SER A 22 -4.84 -2.34 9.83
CA SER A 22 -5.83 -2.43 8.75
C SER A 22 -5.55 -3.63 7.85
N MET A 23 -6.62 -4.24 7.35
CA MET A 23 -6.56 -5.29 6.35
C MET A 23 -7.07 -4.74 5.01
N LEU A 24 -6.25 -4.86 3.97
CA LEU A 24 -6.65 -4.55 2.60
C LEU A 24 -6.47 -5.83 1.79
N SER A 25 -7.51 -6.26 1.10
CA SER A 25 -7.47 -7.50 0.32
C SER A 25 -8.19 -7.42 -1.01
N GLU A 26 -7.69 -8.07 -2.06
CA GLU A 26 -8.36 -8.08 -3.38
C GLU A 26 -8.60 -6.65 -3.89
N ILE A 27 -7.54 -5.84 -3.88
CA ILE A 27 -7.59 -4.44 -4.33
C ILE A 27 -6.63 -4.23 -5.47
N GLU A 28 -7.11 -3.61 -6.55
CA GLU A 28 -6.31 -3.27 -7.72
C GLU A 28 -6.18 -1.75 -7.84
N PHE A 29 -4.94 -1.29 -8.05
CA PHE A 29 -4.63 0.09 -8.37
C PHE A 29 -3.88 0.16 -9.70
N SER A 30 -4.41 0.93 -10.64
CA SER A 30 -3.77 1.22 -11.93
C SER A 30 -3.55 2.72 -12.09
N ASP A 31 -2.41 3.11 -12.68
CA ASP A 31 -2.07 4.50 -13.00
C ASP A 31 -2.29 5.47 -11.83
N SER A 32 -2.01 5.03 -10.60
CA SER A 32 -2.38 5.73 -9.36
C SER A 32 -1.17 6.30 -8.63
N GLU A 33 -1.37 7.41 -7.92
CA GLU A 33 -0.33 8.11 -7.14
C GLU A 33 -0.60 8.05 -5.64
N PHE A 34 0.42 7.72 -4.87
CA PHE A 34 0.37 7.66 -3.41
C PHE A 34 1.41 8.59 -2.79
N LEU A 35 0.98 9.57 -2.00
CA LEU A 35 1.83 10.62 -1.48
C LEU A 35 1.74 10.71 0.05
N LYS A 36 2.86 10.52 0.76
CA LYS A 36 2.92 10.70 2.22
C LYS A 36 1.90 9.85 2.99
N MET A 37 1.74 8.60 2.58
CA MET A 37 0.85 7.67 3.25
C MET A 37 1.62 6.94 4.35
N GLU A 38 0.95 6.67 5.47
CA GLU A 38 1.52 5.94 6.59
C GLU A 38 0.73 4.66 6.85
N PHE A 39 1.42 3.54 6.94
CA PHE A 39 0.85 2.25 7.31
C PHE A 39 1.56 1.69 8.54
N ALA A 40 0.81 1.30 9.56
CA ALA A 40 1.33 0.69 10.78
C ALA A 40 0.65 -0.65 11.02
N ILE A 41 1.43 -1.73 10.97
CA ILE A 41 0.94 -3.11 11.05
C ILE A 41 -0.16 -3.37 9.98
N PRO A 42 0.08 -3.04 8.70
CA PRO A 42 -0.88 -3.38 7.64
C PRO A 42 -0.79 -4.86 7.26
N VAL A 43 -1.93 -5.44 6.90
CA VAL A 43 -2.00 -6.74 6.21
C VAL A 43 -2.50 -6.48 4.79
N PHE A 44 -1.65 -6.77 3.81
CA PHE A 44 -1.98 -6.72 2.39
C PHE A 44 -2.06 -8.14 1.84
N SER A 45 -3.20 -8.49 1.24
CA SER A 45 -3.44 -9.80 0.64
C SER A 45 -4.02 -9.62 -0.75
N GLU A 46 -3.47 -10.26 -1.79
CA GLU A 46 -4.04 -10.14 -3.15
C GLU A 46 -4.20 -8.67 -3.59
N ILE A 47 -3.21 -7.82 -3.29
CA ILE A 47 -3.19 -6.43 -3.76
C ILE A 47 -2.30 -6.32 -4.98
N GLU A 48 -2.80 -5.68 -6.02
CA GLU A 48 -2.04 -5.38 -7.23
C GLU A 48 -1.88 -3.87 -7.41
N PHE A 49 -0.64 -3.45 -7.67
CA PHE A 49 -0.34 -2.10 -8.13
C PHE A 49 0.32 -2.16 -9.51
N THR A 50 -0.30 -1.58 -10.52
CA THR A 50 0.21 -1.52 -11.89
C THR A 50 0.41 -0.07 -12.31
N ASP A 51 1.58 0.21 -12.91
CA ASP A 51 1.94 1.54 -13.44
C ASP A 51 1.69 2.69 -12.41
N SER A 52 1.95 2.42 -11.12
CA SER A 52 1.63 3.33 -10.00
C SER A 52 2.89 3.96 -9.37
N GLU A 53 2.74 5.17 -8.83
CA GLU A 53 3.84 5.93 -8.22
C GLU A 53 3.63 6.10 -6.70
N PHE A 54 4.67 5.85 -5.94
CA PHE A 54 4.66 5.96 -4.48
C PHE A 54 5.74 6.93 -4.02
N SER A 55 5.36 8.01 -3.33
CA SER A 55 6.29 9.01 -2.81
C SER A 55 6.12 9.22 -1.32
N LYS A 56 7.24 9.19 -0.58
CA LYS A 56 7.29 9.48 0.87
C LYS A 56 6.38 8.55 1.67
N MET A 57 6.29 7.29 1.28
CA MET A 57 5.52 6.29 2.00
C MET A 57 6.25 5.89 3.28
N GLU A 58 5.51 5.66 4.34
CA GLU A 58 6.05 5.10 5.57
C GLU A 58 5.30 3.81 5.92
N PHE A 59 6.00 2.68 5.84
CA PHE A 59 5.49 1.40 6.31
C PHE A 59 6.22 1.03 7.59
N SER A 60 5.48 0.93 8.69
CA SER A 60 6.00 0.64 10.02
C SER A 60 5.53 -0.73 10.50
N ALA A 61 6.48 -1.52 11.05
CA ALA A 61 6.35 -2.76 11.82
C ALA A 61 5.23 -3.75 11.40
N GLY A 62 5.59 -5.02 11.14
CA GLY A 62 4.58 -6.04 10.83
C GLY A 62 3.87 -5.83 9.49
N LEU A 63 4.56 -5.19 8.52
CA LEU A 63 4.13 -5.16 7.13
C LEU A 63 4.14 -6.57 6.57
N GLU A 64 2.95 -7.07 6.22
CA GLU A 64 2.78 -8.38 5.59
C GLU A 64 2.19 -8.21 4.19
N PHE A 65 2.83 -8.84 3.21
CA PHE A 65 2.31 -9.01 1.85
C PHE A 65 2.08 -10.50 1.59
N ALA A 66 0.83 -10.88 1.32
CA ALA A 66 0.45 -12.20 0.83
C ALA A 66 -0.08 -12.06 -0.59
N GLU A 67 0.45 -12.87 -1.52
CA GLU A 67 -0.08 -12.95 -2.90
C GLU A 67 -0.27 -11.58 -3.58
N SER A 68 0.56 -10.60 -3.22
CA SER A 68 0.45 -9.21 -3.67
C SER A 68 1.60 -8.88 -4.61
N GLU A 69 1.34 -8.08 -5.63
CA GLU A 69 2.30 -7.75 -6.68
C GLU A 69 2.37 -6.25 -6.96
N THR A 70 3.57 -5.79 -7.36
CA THR A 70 3.80 -4.43 -7.84
C THR A 70 4.47 -4.51 -9.21
N VAL A 71 3.78 -4.05 -10.24
CA VAL A 71 4.21 -4.14 -11.65
C VAL A 71 4.44 -2.74 -12.19
N LYS A 72 5.63 -2.50 -12.77
CA LYS A 72 6.06 -1.21 -13.34
C LYS A 72 5.83 0.01 -12.42
N SER A 73 5.79 -0.23 -11.13
CA SER A 73 5.52 0.79 -10.12
C SER A 73 6.82 1.19 -9.43
N GLU A 74 6.89 2.43 -8.94
CA GLU A 74 8.10 2.97 -8.32
C GLU A 74 7.88 3.54 -6.93
N PHE A 75 8.88 3.37 -6.05
CA PHE A 75 8.89 3.93 -4.70
C PHE A 75 10.03 4.94 -4.55
N VAL A 76 9.65 6.20 -4.38
CA VAL A 76 10.56 7.34 -4.24
C VAL A 76 10.50 7.86 -2.80
N GLU A 77 11.66 8.06 -2.18
CA GLU A 77 11.78 8.60 -0.81
C GLU A 77 10.94 7.84 0.24
N SER A 78 10.66 6.56 -0.02
CA SER A 78 9.77 5.73 0.82
C SER A 78 10.58 4.86 1.79
N THR A 79 10.05 4.66 2.99
CA THR A 79 10.70 3.93 4.08
C THR A 79 9.90 2.70 4.46
N PHE A 80 10.60 1.55 4.54
CA PHE A 80 10.03 0.27 4.95
C PHE A 80 10.74 -0.20 6.21
N LEU A 81 10.09 -0.05 7.37
CA LEU A 81 10.60 -0.53 8.65
C LEU A 81 10.07 -1.95 8.88
N LEU A 82 10.84 -2.92 8.39
CA LEU A 82 10.59 -4.33 8.65
C LEU A 82 10.88 -4.63 10.12
N SER A 83 9.96 -5.29 10.82
CA SER A 83 10.23 -5.78 12.16
C SER A 83 11.28 -6.88 12.09
N GLU A 84 12.41 -6.72 12.78
CA GLU A 84 13.34 -7.81 13.03
C GLU A 84 12.60 -8.91 13.79
N LYS A 85 12.55 -10.11 13.22
CA LYS A 85 11.83 -11.26 13.78
C LYS A 85 12.55 -11.84 14.99
#